data_AF-A0A2R6A6G0-F1
#
_entry.id   AF-A0A2R6A6G0-F1
#
_cell.length_a   1.000
_cell.length_b   1.000
_cell.length_c   1.000
_cell.angle_alpha   90.00
_cell.angle_beta   90.00
_cell.angle_gamma   90.00
#
_symmetry.space_group_name_H-M   'P 1'
#
loop_
_entity.id
_entity.type
_entity.pdbx_description
1 polymer ?
#
loop_
_entity_poly.entity_id
_entity_poly.type
_entity_poly.pdbx_seq_one_letter_code
_entity_poly.pdbx_strand_id
1 'polypeptide(L)'
;FLWLLDATLQLQPLMFTKLFPEEVVLPAFESLPFKAFFIGTLYPLILSHVFVFNLFVFCVQALLGFLVIVYHKSALTLSCAWSFLVWVFGEGFGGIFVTPPSVLLGFPGAALLYFWLSLILIFWERCPQLRCFAGIFLLACSFLQFDSVMFTQNFQSAVFSGDALPKELVPSIEFVKVFASSYPVLMNLLEILLNFISSLLIIKKRGFVVVISYLVFVWYFAQNLGGILTGIGTDPNSAPLIALLSYASYKSERVFELRTSWLKVSTHASTLFAFLKHFKSFRVSIFT
;
A
#
# COMPACT_ATOMS: atom_id res chain seq x y z
N PHE A 1 -2.49 13.07 4.00
CA PHE A 1 -1.60 13.46 2.89
C PHE A 1 -1.81 12.59 1.65
N LEU A 2 -1.83 11.25 1.72
CA LEU A 2 -2.07 10.39 0.55
C LEU A 2 -3.34 10.76 -0.24
N TRP A 3 -4.49 10.91 0.42
CA TRP A 3 -5.72 11.37 -0.26
C TRP A 3 -5.63 12.75 -0.93
N LEU A 4 -4.76 13.65 -0.45
CA LEU A 4 -4.54 14.93 -1.13
C LEU A 4 -3.69 14.75 -2.39
N LEU A 5 -2.71 13.83 -2.36
CA LEU A 5 -1.94 13.46 -3.53
C LEU A 5 -2.88 12.90 -4.61
N ASP A 6 -3.69 11.90 -4.26
CA ASP A 6 -4.62 11.28 -5.21
C ASP A 6 -5.60 12.32 -5.76
N ALA A 7 -6.15 13.20 -4.90
CA ALA A 7 -6.99 14.30 -5.35
C ALA A 7 -6.27 15.22 -6.37
N THR A 8 -5.00 15.53 -6.16
CA THR A 8 -4.24 16.31 -7.16
C THR A 8 -4.03 15.54 -8.46
N LEU A 9 -3.89 14.21 -8.40
CA LEU A 9 -3.81 13.38 -9.59
C LEU A 9 -5.14 13.34 -10.36
N GLN A 10 -6.28 13.35 -9.66
CA GLN A 10 -7.61 13.45 -10.30
C GLN A 10 -7.79 14.75 -11.10
N LEU A 11 -7.03 15.81 -10.82
CA LEU A 11 -7.09 17.08 -11.57
C LEU A 11 -6.31 17.06 -12.89
N GLN A 12 -5.66 15.94 -13.24
CA GLN A 12 -4.96 15.82 -14.52
C GLN A 12 -5.94 16.03 -15.69
N PRO A 13 -5.57 16.76 -16.76
CA PRO A 13 -6.51 17.09 -17.83
C PRO A 13 -7.14 15.88 -18.53
N LEU A 14 -6.40 14.78 -18.70
CA LEU A 14 -6.91 13.57 -19.37
C LEU A 14 -7.96 12.83 -18.52
N MET A 15 -7.97 13.03 -17.20
CA MET A 15 -8.96 12.45 -16.28
C MET A 15 -10.39 12.93 -16.52
N PHE A 16 -10.55 14.09 -17.18
CA PHE A 16 -11.85 14.64 -17.58
C PHE A 16 -12.27 14.22 -19.00
N THR A 17 -11.53 13.30 -19.63
CA THR A 17 -11.80 12.79 -20.98
C THR A 17 -12.20 11.31 -20.93
N LYS A 18 -12.71 10.77 -22.04
CA LYS A 18 -13.11 9.36 -22.14
C LYS A 18 -11.97 8.36 -21.89
N LEU A 19 -10.71 8.81 -21.98
CA LEU A 19 -9.54 7.99 -21.67
C LEU A 19 -9.56 7.46 -20.24
N PHE A 20 -10.03 8.26 -19.26
CA PHE A 20 -10.06 7.79 -17.87
C PHE A 20 -10.99 6.58 -17.66
N PRO A 21 -12.27 6.63 -18.05
CA PRO A 21 -13.10 5.44 -17.96
C PRO A 21 -12.59 4.26 -18.80
N GLU A 22 -12.05 4.53 -19.99
CA GLU A 22 -11.56 3.49 -20.92
C GLU A 22 -10.32 2.76 -20.38
N GLU A 23 -9.38 3.47 -19.78
CA GLU A 23 -8.09 2.90 -19.35
C GLU A 23 -8.04 2.54 -17.85
N VAL A 24 -8.93 3.09 -17.02
CA VAL A 24 -8.94 2.84 -15.57
C VAL A 24 -10.19 2.09 -15.13
N VAL A 25 -11.38 2.61 -15.43
CA VAL A 25 -12.64 2.07 -14.89
C VAL A 25 -13.04 0.77 -15.58
N LEU A 26 -12.91 0.70 -16.91
CA LEU A 26 -13.30 -0.47 -17.68
C LEU A 26 -12.48 -1.72 -17.32
N PRO A 27 -11.12 -1.68 -17.28
CA PRO A 27 -10.33 -2.83 -16.88
C PRO A 27 -10.66 -3.31 -15.44
N ALA A 28 -10.93 -2.37 -14.53
CA ALA A 28 -11.35 -2.69 -13.17
C ALA A 28 -12.71 -3.40 -13.13
N PHE A 29 -13.66 -2.99 -13.97
CA PHE A 29 -14.95 -3.67 -14.07
C PHE A 29 -14.83 -5.03 -14.76
N GLU A 30 -13.95 -5.18 -15.76
CA GLU A 30 -13.71 -6.44 -16.45
C GLU A 30 -13.12 -7.53 -15.55
N SER A 31 -12.37 -7.12 -14.51
CA SER A 31 -11.79 -8.02 -13.52
C SER A 31 -12.77 -8.48 -12.43
N LEU A 32 -13.97 -7.90 -12.36
CA LEU A 32 -15.00 -8.32 -11.41
C LEU A 32 -15.64 -9.65 -11.78
N PRO A 33 -15.91 -10.54 -10.81
CA PRO A 33 -16.62 -11.80 -11.07
C PRO A 33 -18.10 -11.59 -11.45
N PHE A 34 -18.69 -10.44 -11.09
CA PHE A 34 -20.09 -10.07 -11.37
C PHE A 34 -20.20 -8.84 -12.32
N LYS A 35 -19.35 -8.81 -13.35
CA LYS A 35 -19.14 -7.65 -14.23
C LYS A 35 -20.32 -7.20 -15.09
N ALA A 36 -21.32 -8.05 -15.35
CA ALA A 36 -22.40 -7.76 -16.31
C ALA A 36 -23.16 -6.45 -15.98
N PHE A 37 -23.50 -6.23 -14.71
CA PHE A 37 -24.16 -4.99 -14.27
C PHE A 37 -23.24 -3.77 -14.39
N PHE A 38 -21.98 -3.91 -13.98
CA PHE A 38 -20.99 -2.84 -13.98
C PHE A 38 -20.69 -2.37 -15.39
N ILE A 39 -20.43 -3.29 -16.32
CA ILE A 39 -20.14 -2.98 -17.72
C ILE A 39 -21.41 -2.56 -18.47
N GLY A 40 -22.54 -3.22 -18.23
CA GLY A 40 -23.77 -2.98 -18.99
C GLY A 40 -24.54 -1.72 -18.56
N THR A 41 -24.39 -1.29 -17.31
CA THR A 41 -25.18 -0.18 -16.74
C THR A 41 -24.31 0.95 -16.21
N LEU A 42 -23.36 0.67 -15.31
CA LEU A 42 -22.57 1.72 -14.66
C LEU A 42 -21.53 2.35 -15.58
N TYR A 43 -20.84 1.56 -16.38
CA TYR A 43 -19.79 2.05 -17.28
C TYR A 43 -20.33 3.05 -18.33
N PRO A 44 -21.44 2.80 -19.05
CA PRO A 44 -22.02 3.79 -19.97
C PRO A 44 -22.45 5.09 -19.28
N LEU A 45 -22.93 5.01 -18.03
CA LEU A 45 -23.29 6.18 -17.23
C LEU A 45 -22.04 7.03 -16.90
N ILE A 46 -20.97 6.38 -16.44
CA ILE A 46 -19.69 7.04 -16.15
C ILE A 46 -19.12 7.65 -17.43
N LEU A 47 -19.12 6.91 -18.54
CA LEU A 47 -18.61 7.36 -19.83
C LEU A 47 -19.39 8.56 -20.39
N SER A 48 -20.69 8.66 -20.11
CA SER A 48 -21.54 9.79 -20.52
C SER A 48 -21.37 11.03 -19.62
N HIS A 49 -20.90 10.84 -18.39
CA HIS A 49 -20.78 11.89 -17.37
C HIS A 49 -19.39 11.95 -16.73
N VAL A 50 -18.34 11.75 -17.53
CA VAL A 50 -16.95 11.66 -17.05
C VAL A 50 -16.58 12.84 -16.16
N PHE A 51 -16.91 14.05 -16.59
CA PHE A 51 -16.59 15.27 -15.84
C PHE A 51 -17.18 15.24 -14.42
N VAL A 52 -18.46 14.88 -14.30
CA VAL A 52 -19.16 14.86 -13.01
C VAL A 52 -18.60 13.76 -12.11
N PHE A 53 -18.33 12.59 -12.68
CA PHE A 53 -17.78 11.46 -11.94
C PHE A 53 -16.37 11.75 -11.43
N ASN A 54 -15.47 12.24 -12.30
CA ASN A 54 -14.10 12.57 -11.90
C ASN A 54 -14.07 13.72 -10.88
N LEU A 55 -14.90 14.75 -11.07
CA LEU A 55 -15.02 15.85 -10.11
C LEU A 55 -15.53 15.36 -8.75
N PHE A 56 -16.49 14.42 -8.73
CA PHE A 56 -16.97 13.81 -7.49
C PHE A 56 -15.84 13.06 -6.77
N VAL A 57 -15.09 12.20 -7.47
CA VAL A 57 -13.95 11.47 -6.90
C VAL A 57 -12.91 12.46 -6.34
N PHE A 58 -12.55 13.49 -7.11
CA PHE A 58 -11.69 14.58 -6.65
C PHE A 58 -12.20 15.21 -5.34
N CYS A 59 -13.46 15.64 -5.29
CA CYS A 59 -14.03 16.29 -4.11
C CYS A 59 -13.99 15.39 -2.88
N VAL A 60 -14.33 14.10 -3.05
CA VAL A 60 -14.29 13.12 -1.96
C VAL A 60 -12.86 12.93 -1.44
N GLN A 61 -11.88 12.74 -2.33
CA GLN A 61 -10.49 12.54 -1.95
C GLN A 61 -9.88 13.81 -1.31
N ALA A 62 -10.15 14.99 -1.86
CA ALA A 62 -9.69 16.26 -1.30
C ALA A 62 -10.27 16.50 0.10
N LEU A 63 -11.58 16.27 0.27
CA LEU A 63 -12.26 16.39 1.55
C LEU A 63 -11.71 15.39 2.56
N LEU A 64 -11.53 14.12 2.19
CA LEU A 64 -10.93 13.11 3.06
C LEU A 64 -9.51 13.48 3.48
N GLY A 65 -8.70 13.93 2.52
CA GLY A 65 -7.35 14.40 2.77
C GLY A 65 -7.29 15.53 3.80
N PHE A 66 -8.20 16.50 3.69
CA PHE A 66 -8.36 17.59 4.65
C PHE A 66 -8.88 17.10 6.01
N LEU A 67 -9.94 16.30 6.03
CA LEU A 67 -10.56 15.80 7.26
C LEU A 67 -9.61 14.91 8.07
N VAL A 68 -8.76 14.11 7.42
CA VAL A 68 -7.75 13.29 8.11
C VAL A 68 -6.71 14.17 8.81
N ILE A 69 -6.37 15.33 8.25
CA ILE A 69 -5.45 16.29 8.89
C ILE A 69 -6.12 16.95 10.11
N VAL A 70 -7.39 17.34 10.00
CA VAL A 70 -8.09 18.12 11.05
C VAL A 70 -8.69 17.25 12.16
N TYR A 71 -9.41 16.18 11.80
CA TYR A 71 -10.20 15.36 12.73
C TYR A 71 -9.59 13.98 13.01
N HIS A 72 -8.55 13.60 12.27
CA HIS A 72 -7.76 12.38 12.41
C HIS A 72 -8.58 11.08 12.56
N LYS A 73 -8.99 10.69 13.78
CA LYS A 73 -9.59 9.36 14.04
C LYS A 73 -10.93 9.12 13.34
N SER A 74 -11.87 10.06 13.39
CA SER A 74 -13.18 9.89 12.72
C SER A 74 -13.05 9.89 11.20
N ALA A 75 -12.18 10.75 10.69
CA ALA A 75 -11.86 10.84 9.26
C ALA A 75 -11.14 9.57 8.75
N LEU A 76 -10.31 8.92 9.58
CA LEU A 76 -9.69 7.64 9.24
C LEU A 76 -10.73 6.52 9.05
N THR A 77 -11.84 6.53 9.80
CA THR A 77 -12.92 5.56 9.59
C THR A 77 -13.60 5.78 8.24
N LEU A 78 -13.82 7.04 7.85
CA LEU A 78 -14.36 7.37 6.54
C LEU A 78 -13.36 7.04 5.42
N SER A 79 -12.07 7.32 5.63
CA SER A 79 -10.97 6.90 4.76
C SER A 79 -10.96 5.39 4.55
N CYS A 80 -11.16 4.63 5.63
CA CYS A 80 -11.25 3.17 5.59
C CYS A 80 -12.42 2.72 4.69
N ALA A 81 -13.61 3.28 4.88
CA ALA A 81 -14.79 2.95 4.08
C ALA A 81 -14.58 3.31 2.59
N TRP A 82 -14.07 4.51 2.30
CA TRP A 82 -13.82 4.95 0.94
C TRP A 82 -12.74 4.12 0.24
N SER A 83 -11.63 3.83 0.92
CA SER A 83 -10.56 2.94 0.41
C SER A 83 -11.12 1.58 0.01
N PHE A 84 -11.99 1.00 0.84
CA PHE A 84 -12.61 -0.30 0.54
C PHE A 84 -13.52 -0.23 -0.69
N LEU A 85 -14.32 0.85 -0.83
CA LEU A 85 -15.17 1.06 -2.01
C LEU A 85 -14.34 1.20 -3.29
N VAL A 86 -13.25 1.97 -3.25
CA VAL A 86 -12.34 2.12 -4.40
C VAL A 86 -11.66 0.79 -4.72
N TRP A 87 -11.22 0.02 -3.73
CA TRP A 87 -10.61 -1.28 -3.99
C TRP A 87 -11.57 -2.26 -4.70
N VAL A 88 -12.85 -2.28 -4.27
CA VAL A 88 -13.86 -3.16 -4.87
C VAL A 88 -14.24 -2.67 -6.27
N PHE A 89 -14.60 -1.40 -6.44
CA PHE A 89 -15.21 -0.92 -7.68
C PHE A 89 -14.25 -0.16 -8.60
N GLY A 90 -13.25 0.52 -8.05
CA GLY A 90 -12.25 1.27 -8.81
C GLY A 90 -11.03 0.44 -9.22
N GLU A 91 -10.67 -0.59 -8.45
CA GLU A 91 -9.52 -1.46 -8.73
C GLU A 91 -9.90 -2.93 -9.03
N GLY A 92 -11.20 -3.27 -8.94
CA GLY A 92 -11.68 -4.63 -9.24
C GLY A 92 -11.06 -5.72 -8.37
N PHE A 93 -11.00 -5.49 -7.05
CA PHE A 93 -10.29 -6.34 -6.07
C PHE A 93 -8.78 -6.49 -6.36
N GLY A 94 -8.17 -5.48 -6.97
CA GLY A 94 -6.76 -5.52 -7.37
C GLY A 94 -6.46 -6.59 -8.41
N GLY A 95 -7.46 -6.99 -9.21
CA GLY A 95 -7.32 -7.97 -10.28
C GLY A 95 -7.21 -9.44 -9.84
N ILE A 96 -7.49 -9.76 -8.56
CA ILE A 96 -7.28 -11.10 -7.97
C ILE A 96 -7.96 -12.24 -8.74
N PHE A 97 -9.03 -11.96 -9.48
CA PHE A 97 -9.80 -12.97 -10.22
C PHE A 97 -9.33 -13.20 -11.66
N VAL A 98 -8.44 -12.36 -12.19
CA VAL A 98 -8.04 -12.39 -13.61
C VAL A 98 -6.54 -12.50 -13.78
N THR A 99 -5.77 -11.75 -13.00
CA THR A 99 -4.31 -11.76 -13.05
C THR A 99 -3.74 -12.49 -11.84
N PRO A 100 -2.76 -13.39 -12.01
CA PRO A 100 -2.16 -14.01 -10.85
C PRO A 100 -1.45 -12.95 -9.98
N PRO A 101 -1.51 -13.05 -8.63
CA PRO A 101 -1.10 -11.96 -7.75
C PRO A 101 0.41 -11.70 -7.76
N SER A 102 0.84 -10.49 -8.15
CA SER A 102 2.23 -10.06 -8.12
C SER A 102 2.39 -8.65 -7.57
N VAL A 103 3.39 -8.45 -6.70
CA VAL A 103 3.76 -7.11 -6.22
C VAL A 103 4.24 -6.25 -7.40
N LEU A 104 4.85 -6.85 -8.43
CA LEU A 104 5.30 -6.14 -9.63
C LEU A 104 4.13 -5.52 -10.41
N LEU A 105 2.98 -6.20 -10.45
CA LEU A 105 1.76 -5.71 -11.09
C LEU A 105 0.95 -4.74 -10.22
N GLY A 106 1.39 -4.46 -9.00
CA GLY A 106 0.66 -3.60 -8.09
C GLY A 106 -0.35 -4.32 -7.20
N PHE A 107 -0.34 -5.66 -7.13
CA PHE A 107 -1.18 -6.40 -6.18
C PHE A 107 -0.83 -5.97 -4.73
N PRO A 108 -1.83 -5.74 -3.85
CA PRO A 108 -3.25 -6.02 -4.00
C PRO A 108 -4.10 -4.83 -4.47
N GLY A 109 -3.46 -3.77 -4.94
CA GLY A 109 -4.07 -2.48 -5.24
C GLY A 109 -3.80 -1.43 -4.16
N ALA A 110 -3.65 -0.17 -4.56
CA ALA A 110 -3.30 0.92 -3.67
C ALA A 110 -4.40 1.18 -2.64
N ALA A 111 -5.66 1.12 -3.07
CA ALA A 111 -6.80 1.37 -2.22
C ALA A 111 -6.90 0.35 -1.06
N LEU A 112 -6.59 -0.93 -1.27
CA LEU A 112 -6.55 -1.89 -0.14
C LEU A 112 -5.43 -1.56 0.86
N LEU A 113 -4.30 -1.04 0.38
CA LEU A 113 -3.21 -0.64 1.26
C LEU A 113 -3.57 0.64 2.04
N TYR A 114 -4.37 1.55 1.48
CA TYR A 114 -4.92 2.71 2.19
C TYR A 114 -5.90 2.28 3.29
N PHE A 115 -6.71 1.26 3.01
CA PHE A 115 -7.59 0.63 4.00
C PHE A 115 -6.77 0.09 5.18
N TRP A 116 -5.72 -0.70 4.92
CA TRP A 116 -4.85 -1.25 5.97
C TRP A 116 -4.07 -0.18 6.74
N LEU A 117 -3.53 0.83 6.05
CA LEU A 117 -2.89 1.98 6.70
C LEU A 117 -3.87 2.71 7.62
N SER A 118 -5.12 2.90 7.18
CA SER A 118 -6.16 3.51 8.01
C SER A 118 -6.43 2.68 9.27
N LEU A 119 -6.55 1.35 9.16
CA LEU A 119 -6.72 0.45 10.32
C LEU A 119 -5.52 0.52 11.28
N ILE A 120 -4.30 0.49 10.77
CA ILE A 120 -3.09 0.62 11.60
C ILE A 120 -3.08 1.94 12.36
N LEU A 121 -3.48 3.05 11.73
CA LEU A 121 -3.53 4.36 12.39
C LEU A 121 -4.66 4.47 13.42
N ILE A 122 -5.83 3.87 13.16
CA ILE A 122 -6.95 3.83 14.11
C ILE A 122 -6.58 3.00 15.35
N PHE A 123 -5.95 1.84 15.14
CA PHE A 123 -5.67 0.85 16.18
C PHE A 123 -4.20 0.78 16.60
N TRP A 124 -3.42 1.85 16.35
CA TRP A 124 -1.96 1.88 16.52
C TRP A 124 -1.47 1.29 17.86
N GLU A 125 -2.07 1.74 18.96
CA GLU A 125 -1.74 1.28 20.32
C GLU A 125 -2.44 -0.01 20.72
N ARG A 126 -3.64 -0.27 20.16
CA ARG A 126 -4.53 -1.35 20.59
C ARG A 126 -4.18 -2.69 19.96
N CYS A 127 -3.73 -2.69 18.71
CA CYS A 127 -3.50 -3.89 17.91
C CYS A 127 -2.11 -3.84 17.25
N PRO A 128 -1.01 -4.04 18.02
CA PRO A 128 0.35 -4.06 17.49
C PRO A 128 0.55 -5.07 16.36
N GLN A 129 -0.23 -6.15 16.32
CA GLN A 129 -0.16 -7.21 15.32
C GLN A 129 -0.45 -6.70 13.91
N LEU A 130 -1.30 -5.67 13.75
CA LEU A 130 -1.59 -5.06 12.45
C LEU A 130 -0.33 -4.46 11.80
N ARG A 131 0.66 -4.08 12.61
CA ARG A 131 1.94 -3.55 12.10
C ARG A 131 2.79 -4.63 11.44
N CYS A 132 2.55 -5.92 11.69
CA CYS A 132 3.28 -7.01 11.03
C CYS A 132 2.73 -7.34 9.63
N PHE A 133 1.65 -6.66 9.20
CA PHE A 133 0.96 -6.97 7.94
C PHE A 133 1.88 -6.97 6.72
N ALA A 134 2.78 -5.99 6.56
CA ALA A 134 3.68 -5.93 5.41
C ALA A 134 4.58 -7.18 5.30
N GLY A 135 5.12 -7.68 6.42
CA GLY A 135 5.94 -8.89 6.42
C GLY A 135 5.13 -10.13 6.03
N ILE A 136 3.95 -10.30 6.62
CA ILE A 136 3.04 -11.42 6.30
C ILE A 136 2.59 -11.35 4.83
N PHE A 137 2.27 -10.15 4.35
CA PHE A 137 1.85 -9.90 2.98
C PHE A 137 2.96 -10.26 1.98
N LEU A 138 4.18 -9.78 2.18
CA LEU A 138 5.31 -10.11 1.31
C LEU A 138 5.64 -11.61 1.34
N LEU A 139 5.53 -12.24 2.52
CA LEU A 139 5.68 -13.69 2.62
C LEU A 139 4.62 -14.42 1.78
N ALA A 140 3.35 -14.02 1.89
CA ALA A 140 2.28 -14.59 1.08
C ALA A 140 2.53 -14.39 -0.43
N CYS A 141 2.93 -13.20 -0.85
CA CYS A 141 3.31 -12.91 -2.24
C CYS A 141 4.46 -13.80 -2.74
N SER A 142 5.44 -14.13 -1.88
CA SER A 142 6.52 -15.06 -2.27
C SER A 142 6.00 -16.47 -2.63
N PHE A 143 4.92 -16.93 -2.00
CA PHE A 143 4.30 -18.21 -2.33
C PHE A 143 3.36 -18.13 -3.53
N LEU A 144 2.63 -17.02 -3.67
CA LEU A 144 1.70 -16.80 -4.80
C LEU A 144 2.43 -16.76 -6.15
N GLN A 145 3.71 -16.40 -6.14
CA GLN A 145 4.56 -16.39 -7.34
C GLN A 145 4.92 -17.77 -7.90
N PHE A 146 4.56 -18.87 -7.23
CA PHE A 146 4.77 -20.23 -7.77
C PHE A 146 3.76 -20.63 -8.86
N ASP A 147 2.84 -19.75 -9.24
CA ASP A 147 1.99 -19.95 -10.40
C ASP A 147 2.83 -20.11 -11.68
N SER A 148 2.49 -21.09 -12.52
CA SER A 148 3.29 -21.42 -13.71
C SER A 148 3.34 -20.29 -14.73
N VAL A 149 2.31 -19.43 -14.78
CA VAL A 149 2.25 -18.26 -15.69
C VAL A 149 3.37 -17.28 -15.39
N MET A 150 3.74 -17.13 -14.11
CA MET A 150 4.75 -16.18 -13.64
C MET A 150 6.16 -16.51 -14.15
N PHE A 151 6.42 -17.77 -14.52
CA PHE A 151 7.69 -18.22 -15.08
C PHE A 151 7.77 -18.08 -16.61
N THR A 152 6.73 -17.58 -17.27
CA THR A 152 6.68 -17.46 -18.73
C THR A 152 7.31 -16.16 -19.23
N GLN A 153 7.90 -16.22 -20.43
CA GLN A 153 8.44 -15.03 -21.10
C GLN A 153 7.37 -13.96 -21.33
N ASN A 154 6.16 -14.36 -21.73
CA ASN A 154 5.06 -13.44 -22.02
C ASN A 154 4.64 -12.63 -20.79
N PHE A 155 4.58 -13.28 -19.62
CA PHE A 155 4.25 -12.59 -18.39
C PHE A 155 5.36 -11.59 -18.01
N GLN A 156 6.61 -12.06 -17.98
CA GLN A 156 7.74 -11.23 -17.55
C GLN A 156 8.00 -10.06 -18.51
N SER A 157 7.82 -10.23 -19.82
CA SER A 157 7.94 -9.12 -20.78
C SER A 157 6.82 -8.09 -20.66
N ALA A 158 5.60 -8.52 -20.31
CA ALA A 158 4.46 -7.63 -20.09
C ALA A 158 4.64 -6.79 -18.81
N VAL A 159 5.14 -7.38 -17.72
CA VAL A 159 5.41 -6.67 -16.46
C VAL A 159 6.41 -5.52 -16.67
N PHE A 160 7.46 -5.75 -17.45
CA PHE A 160 8.54 -4.77 -17.68
C PHE A 160 8.39 -4.07 -19.04
N SER A 161 7.17 -3.91 -19.56
CA SER A 161 6.93 -3.37 -20.92
C SER A 161 7.34 -1.91 -21.08
N GLY A 162 7.12 -1.10 -20.03
CA GLY A 162 7.35 0.34 -20.02
C GLY A 162 6.23 1.19 -20.58
N ASP A 163 5.07 0.61 -20.91
CA ASP A 163 4.06 1.28 -21.74
C ASP A 163 3.48 2.55 -21.08
N ALA A 164 3.52 2.62 -19.75
CA ALA A 164 3.05 3.78 -18.97
C ALA A 164 4.17 4.78 -18.60
N LEU A 165 5.41 4.60 -19.09
CA LEU A 165 6.50 5.56 -18.89
C LEU A 165 6.56 6.58 -20.05
N PRO A 166 6.96 7.84 -19.77
CA PRO A 166 7.34 8.79 -20.81
C PRO A 166 8.39 8.20 -21.75
N LYS A 167 8.29 8.51 -23.05
CA LYS A 167 9.17 7.96 -24.10
C LYS A 167 10.65 8.18 -23.82
N GLU A 168 10.98 9.27 -23.15
CA GLU A 168 12.34 9.65 -22.75
C GLU A 168 12.92 8.71 -21.69
N LEU A 169 12.08 8.11 -20.84
CA LEU A 169 12.49 7.21 -19.77
C LEU A 169 12.49 5.73 -20.19
N VAL A 170 11.79 5.36 -21.26
CA VAL A 170 11.75 3.97 -21.77
C VAL A 170 13.14 3.35 -21.95
N PRO A 171 14.16 4.04 -22.52
CA PRO A 171 15.50 3.46 -22.66
C PRO A 171 16.14 3.05 -21.32
N SER A 172 15.76 3.68 -20.22
CA SER A 172 16.33 3.39 -18.89
C SER A 172 15.90 2.04 -18.31
N ILE A 173 14.79 1.47 -18.79
CA ILE A 173 14.25 0.19 -18.33
C ILE A 173 14.50 -0.95 -19.33
N GLU A 174 14.95 -0.64 -20.54
CA GLU A 174 15.11 -1.60 -21.64
C GLU A 174 16.01 -2.77 -21.25
N PHE A 175 17.07 -2.52 -20.46
CA PHE A 175 17.94 -3.60 -19.99
C PHE A 175 17.20 -4.61 -19.10
N VAL A 176 16.28 -4.15 -18.23
CA VAL A 176 15.46 -5.03 -17.38
C VAL A 176 14.46 -5.80 -18.23
N LYS A 177 13.83 -5.13 -19.21
CA LYS A 177 12.91 -5.76 -20.15
C LYS A 177 13.57 -6.88 -20.95
N VAL A 178 14.74 -6.62 -21.53
CA VAL A 178 15.53 -7.62 -22.27
C VAL A 178 15.94 -8.76 -21.35
N PHE A 179 16.45 -8.46 -20.15
CA PHE A 179 16.83 -9.48 -19.18
C PHE A 179 15.64 -10.35 -18.76
N ALA A 180 14.49 -9.74 -18.47
CA ALA A 180 13.29 -10.45 -18.05
C ALA A 180 12.70 -11.33 -19.14
N SER A 181 12.75 -10.86 -20.39
CA SER A 181 12.34 -11.67 -21.54
C SER A 181 13.31 -12.83 -21.84
N SER A 182 14.61 -12.65 -21.57
CA SER A 182 15.64 -13.66 -21.83
C SER A 182 15.74 -14.71 -20.73
N TYR A 183 15.46 -14.32 -19.48
CA TYR A 183 15.60 -15.17 -18.30
C TYR A 183 14.34 -15.10 -17.40
N PRO A 184 13.15 -15.47 -17.92
CA PRO A 184 11.90 -15.29 -17.19
C PRO A 184 11.83 -16.09 -15.89
N VAL A 185 12.38 -17.32 -15.91
CA VAL A 185 12.47 -18.16 -14.71
C VAL A 185 13.31 -17.49 -13.63
N LEU A 186 14.47 -16.94 -14.00
CA LEU A 186 15.35 -16.27 -13.06
C LEU A 186 14.72 -15.01 -12.48
N MET A 187 14.01 -14.22 -13.30
CA MET A 187 13.30 -13.03 -12.81
C MET A 187 12.23 -13.37 -11.79
N ASN A 188 11.41 -14.39 -12.05
CA ASN A 188 10.39 -14.78 -11.07
C ASN A 188 11.03 -15.32 -9.78
N LEU A 189 12.10 -16.12 -9.90
CA LEU A 189 12.85 -16.59 -8.73
C LEU A 189 13.46 -15.45 -7.91
N LEU A 190 13.91 -14.38 -8.56
CA LEU A 190 14.38 -13.17 -7.87
C LEU A 190 13.23 -12.47 -7.15
N GLU A 191 12.04 -12.36 -7.75
CA GLU A 191 10.88 -11.79 -7.07
C GLU A 191 10.49 -12.62 -5.83
N ILE A 192 10.40 -13.95 -5.96
CA ILE A 192 10.13 -14.88 -4.86
C ILE A 192 11.14 -14.65 -3.73
N LEU A 193 12.43 -14.65 -4.06
CA LEU A 193 13.52 -14.50 -3.11
C LEU A 193 13.48 -13.14 -2.41
N LEU A 194 13.26 -12.05 -3.16
CA LEU A 194 13.22 -10.70 -2.62
C LEU A 194 12.00 -10.49 -1.72
N ASN A 195 10.82 -11.01 -2.10
CA ASN A 195 9.63 -11.00 -1.25
C ASN A 195 9.86 -11.79 0.05
N PHE A 196 10.43 -13.00 -0.06
CA PHE A 196 10.73 -13.84 1.10
C PHE A 196 11.75 -13.19 2.04
N ILE A 197 12.90 -12.75 1.53
CA ILE A 197 13.93 -12.07 2.33
C ILE A 197 13.37 -10.80 2.95
N SER A 198 12.60 -10.00 2.19
CA SER A 198 11.99 -8.78 2.69
C SER A 198 11.07 -9.06 3.87
N SER A 199 10.26 -10.13 3.81
CA SER A 199 9.37 -10.52 4.91
C SER A 199 10.10 -10.78 6.24
N LEU A 200 11.31 -11.35 6.17
CA LEU A 200 12.12 -11.67 7.35
C LEU A 200 12.92 -10.47 7.85
N LEU A 201 13.38 -9.63 6.93
CA LEU A 201 14.31 -8.54 7.22
C LEU A 201 13.63 -7.24 7.65
N ILE A 202 12.34 -7.05 7.31
CA ILE A 202 11.56 -5.82 7.53
C ILE A 202 11.60 -5.29 8.98
N ILE A 203 11.77 -6.18 9.95
CA ILE A 203 11.81 -5.84 11.37
C ILE A 203 13.12 -5.12 11.72
N LYS A 204 14.24 -5.48 11.08
CA LYS A 204 15.58 -4.96 11.40
C LYS A 204 15.90 -3.68 10.61
N LYS A 205 16.62 -2.73 11.21
CA LYS A 205 17.04 -1.47 10.55
C LYS A 205 17.74 -1.67 9.20
N ARG A 206 18.74 -2.55 9.12
CA ARG A 206 19.46 -2.83 7.86
C ARG A 206 18.55 -3.53 6.84
N GLY A 207 17.66 -4.38 7.33
CA GLY A 207 16.69 -5.07 6.51
C GLY A 207 15.66 -4.14 5.88
N PHE A 208 15.15 -3.18 6.65
CA PHE A 208 14.25 -2.13 6.15
C PHE A 208 14.85 -1.39 4.95
N VAL A 209 16.15 -1.08 4.95
CA VAL A 209 16.81 -0.44 3.79
C VAL A 209 16.75 -1.33 2.55
N VAL A 210 16.99 -2.64 2.69
CA VAL A 210 16.88 -3.61 1.58
C VAL A 210 15.45 -3.64 1.04
N VAL A 211 14.45 -3.69 1.92
CA VAL A 211 13.03 -3.67 1.54
C VAL A 211 12.68 -2.42 0.76
N ILE A 212 13.09 -1.24 1.24
CA ILE A 212 12.82 0.03 0.55
C ILE A 212 13.52 0.06 -0.82
N SER A 213 14.78 -0.36 -0.91
CA SER A 213 15.49 -0.42 -2.20
C SER A 213 14.79 -1.34 -3.20
N TYR A 214 14.32 -2.50 -2.74
CA TYR A 214 13.53 -3.42 -3.56
C TYR A 214 12.21 -2.77 -4.02
N LEU A 215 11.44 -2.16 -3.13
CA LEU A 215 10.17 -1.54 -3.50
C LEU A 215 10.34 -0.32 -4.41
N VAL A 216 11.42 0.45 -4.27
CA VAL A 216 11.76 1.53 -5.22
C VAL A 216 12.08 0.95 -6.60
N PHE A 217 12.82 -0.16 -6.65
CA PHE A 217 13.05 -0.88 -7.92
C PHE A 217 11.73 -1.32 -8.55
N VAL A 218 10.84 -1.97 -7.78
CA VAL A 218 9.53 -2.39 -8.28
C VAL A 218 8.72 -1.21 -8.79
N TRP A 219 8.67 -0.12 -8.02
CA TRP A 219 7.90 1.06 -8.36
C TRP A 219 8.34 1.68 -9.70
N TYR A 220 9.65 1.76 -9.93
CA TYR A 220 10.20 2.34 -11.15
C TYR A 220 10.11 1.39 -12.35
N PHE A 221 10.63 0.17 -12.21
CA PHE A 221 10.86 -0.74 -13.35
C PHE A 221 9.64 -1.56 -13.73
N ALA A 222 8.77 -1.92 -12.77
CA ALA A 222 7.60 -2.75 -13.04
C ALA A 222 6.29 -1.94 -13.01
N GLN A 223 6.11 -1.08 -12.01
CA GLN A 223 4.87 -0.31 -11.85
C GLN A 223 4.87 1.01 -12.65
N ASN A 224 5.91 1.31 -13.43
CA ASN A 224 6.01 2.51 -14.26
C ASN A 224 5.71 3.82 -13.49
N LEU A 225 6.25 3.95 -12.27
CA LEU A 225 5.98 5.06 -11.34
C LEU A 225 4.50 5.21 -10.96
N GLY A 226 3.75 4.10 -10.98
CA GLY A 226 2.30 4.08 -10.79
C GLY A 226 1.51 4.73 -11.92
N GLY A 227 2.13 5.00 -13.07
CA GLY A 227 1.50 5.73 -14.16
C GLY A 227 1.24 7.21 -13.86
N ILE A 228 1.81 7.77 -12.79
CA ILE A 228 1.57 9.19 -12.41
C ILE A 228 1.97 10.16 -13.54
N LEU A 229 2.92 9.77 -14.40
CA LEU A 229 3.41 10.58 -15.51
C LEU A 229 2.60 10.43 -16.81
N THR A 230 1.59 9.56 -16.86
CA THR A 230 0.77 9.36 -18.08
C THR A 230 -0.31 10.43 -18.25
N GLY A 231 -0.67 11.13 -17.18
CA GLY A 231 -1.81 12.05 -17.18
C GLY A 231 -3.17 11.39 -16.86
N ILE A 232 -3.17 10.08 -16.56
CA ILE A 232 -4.36 9.34 -16.09
C ILE A 232 -4.11 8.50 -14.82
N GLY A 233 -2.93 8.60 -14.20
CA GLY A 233 -2.63 7.87 -12.97
C GLY A 233 -3.48 8.36 -11.80
N THR A 234 -4.06 7.45 -11.02
CA THR A 234 -4.98 7.78 -9.91
C THR A 234 -4.32 7.89 -8.53
N ASP A 235 -3.18 7.23 -8.36
CA ASP A 235 -2.49 7.00 -7.10
C ASP A 235 -1.03 6.57 -7.40
N PRO A 236 -0.14 6.44 -6.39
CA PRO A 236 1.25 6.06 -6.61
C PRO A 236 1.49 4.56 -6.78
N ASN A 237 0.44 3.74 -6.88
CA ASN A 237 0.46 2.29 -6.89
C ASN A 237 0.96 1.69 -5.56
N SER A 238 1.07 0.36 -5.49
CA SER A 238 1.24 -0.38 -4.26
C SER A 238 2.64 -0.30 -3.65
N ALA A 239 3.71 -0.23 -4.45
CA ALA A 239 5.06 -0.34 -3.91
C ALA A 239 5.42 0.77 -2.88
N PRO A 240 5.13 2.06 -3.13
CA PRO A 240 5.32 3.12 -2.13
C PRO A 240 4.51 2.91 -0.85
N LEU A 241 3.34 2.29 -0.95
CA LEU A 241 2.43 2.06 0.18
C LEU A 241 2.86 0.84 1.00
N ILE A 242 3.36 -0.21 0.36
CA ILE A 242 4.03 -1.33 1.03
C ILE A 242 5.26 -0.81 1.77
N ALA A 243 6.00 0.17 1.22
CA ALA A 243 7.12 0.81 1.89
C ALA A 243 6.69 1.56 3.17
N LEU A 244 5.56 2.27 3.13
CA LEU A 244 4.98 2.90 4.33
C LEU A 244 4.50 1.88 5.37
N LEU A 245 3.87 0.79 4.94
CA LEU A 245 3.49 -0.31 5.84
C LEU A 245 4.74 -0.96 6.46
N SER A 246 5.81 -1.13 5.68
CA SER A 246 7.09 -1.65 6.14
C SER A 246 7.72 -0.77 7.22
N TYR A 247 7.55 0.56 7.11
CA TYR A 247 7.99 1.49 8.14
C TYR A 247 7.21 1.29 9.45
N ALA A 248 5.91 1.02 9.38
CA ALA A 248 5.11 0.70 10.56
C ALA A 248 5.56 -0.61 11.21
N SER A 249 5.92 -1.63 10.42
CA SER A 249 6.51 -2.89 10.91
C SER A 249 7.83 -2.65 11.64
N TYR A 250 8.75 -1.91 11.00
CA TYR A 250 10.06 -1.55 11.58
C TYR A 250 9.92 -0.79 12.91
N LYS A 251 9.00 0.17 12.99
CA LYS A 251 8.77 0.94 14.23
C LYS A 251 8.19 0.08 15.36
N SER A 252 7.52 -1.03 15.06
CA SER A 252 6.94 -1.91 16.06
C SER A 252 7.99 -2.53 17.00
N GLU A 253 9.14 -2.94 16.48
CA GLU A 253 10.27 -3.46 17.27
C GLU A 253 10.72 -2.44 18.32
N ARG A 254 10.93 -1.19 17.91
CA ARG A 254 11.41 -0.13 18.82
C ARG A 254 10.42 0.17 19.95
N VAL A 255 9.11 0.08 19.69
CA VAL A 255 8.08 0.24 20.74
C VAL A 255 8.09 -0.95 21.71
N PHE A 256 8.25 -2.17 21.20
CA PHE A 256 8.33 -3.37 22.04
C PHE A 256 9.60 -3.39 22.90
N GLU A 257 10.75 -3.02 22.34
CA GLU A 257 12.01 -2.86 23.07
C GLU A 257 11.91 -1.80 24.17
N LEU A 258 11.33 -0.62 23.87
CA LEU A 258 11.11 0.41 24.89
C LEU A 258 10.20 -0.11 26.02
N ARG A 259 9.05 -0.72 25.69
CA ARG A 259 8.10 -1.21 26.69
C ARG A 259 8.69 -2.33 27.57
N THR A 260 9.51 -3.20 26.99
CA THR A 260 10.23 -4.25 27.73
C THR A 260 11.43 -3.73 28.50
N SER A 261 12.07 -2.63 28.05
CA SER A 261 13.16 -1.98 28.79
C SER A 261 12.66 -1.38 30.12
N TRP A 262 11.48 -0.76 30.15
CA TRP A 262 10.84 -0.32 31.39
C TRP A 262 10.55 -1.48 32.35
N LEU A 263 10.13 -2.63 31.82
CA LEU A 263 9.94 -3.84 32.62
C LEU A 263 11.27 -4.39 33.15
N LYS A 264 12.36 -4.32 32.37
CA LYS A 264 13.73 -4.70 32.81
C LYS A 264 14.34 -3.71 33.80
N VAL A 265 13.94 -2.44 33.79
CA VAL A 265 14.32 -1.49 34.86
C VAL A 265 13.55 -1.77 36.14
N SER A 266 12.29 -2.23 36.04
CA SER A 266 11.49 -2.61 37.22
C SER A 266 11.90 -3.92 37.90
N THR A 267 12.75 -4.75 37.28
CA THR A 267 13.29 -5.96 37.94
C THR A 267 14.38 -5.64 38.97
N HIS A 268 14.82 -4.38 39.09
CA HIS A 268 15.46 -3.88 40.32
C HIS A 268 14.39 -3.54 41.37
N ALA A 269 13.49 -4.48 41.63
CA ALA A 269 12.36 -4.36 42.55
C ALA A 269 12.77 -4.07 44.02
N SER A 270 14.06 -4.06 44.33
CA SER A 270 14.59 -3.63 45.63
C SER A 270 14.58 -2.11 45.83
N THR A 271 14.63 -1.29 44.76
CA THR A 271 14.61 0.18 44.89
C THR A 271 13.20 0.77 44.88
N LEU A 272 12.25 0.18 44.15
CA LEU A 272 10.85 0.64 44.16
C LEU A 272 10.16 0.37 45.51
N PHE A 273 10.48 -0.76 46.17
CA PHE A 273 10.01 -1.05 47.52
C PHE A 273 10.67 -0.14 48.58
N ALA A 274 11.92 0.27 48.39
CA ALA A 274 12.59 1.24 49.27
C ALA A 274 11.97 2.66 49.12
N PHE A 275 11.62 3.05 47.89
CA PHE A 275 10.97 4.33 47.61
C PHE A 275 9.54 4.40 48.17
N LEU A 276 8.77 3.30 48.11
CA LEU A 276 7.43 3.21 48.69
C LEU A 276 7.43 3.06 50.22
N LYS A 277 8.52 2.57 50.84
CA LYS A 277 8.68 2.57 52.31
C LYS A 277 8.91 3.97 52.86
N HIS A 278 9.55 4.87 52.11
CA HIS A 278 9.79 6.25 52.54
C HIS A 278 8.52 7.14 52.47
N PHE A 279 7.55 6.80 51.61
CA PHE A 279 6.29 7.54 51.51
C PHE A 279 5.24 7.16 52.56
N LYS A 280 5.44 6.09 53.34
CA LYS A 280 4.50 5.65 54.38
C LYS A 280 4.64 6.40 55.72
N SER A 281 5.62 7.29 55.89
CA SER A 281 5.77 8.08 57.14
C SER A 281 5.30 9.54 57.02
N PHE A 282 4.64 9.95 55.94
CA PHE A 282 4.31 11.37 55.70
C PHE A 282 2.82 11.71 55.47
N ARG A 283 1.89 10.93 56.03
CA ARG A 283 0.48 11.35 56.16
C ARG A 283 -0.15 10.87 57.47
N VAL A 284 0.25 11.52 58.56
CA VAL A 284 -0.62 11.74 59.74
C VAL A 284 -0.42 13.19 60.14
N SER A 285 -1.40 14.03 59.81
CA SER A 285 -1.67 15.40 60.28
C SER A 285 -2.21 16.21 59.11
N ILE A 286 -3.54 16.31 59.02
CA ILE A 286 -4.34 17.47 58.62
C ILE A 286 -5.79 16.96 58.67
N PHE A 287 -6.33 16.97 59.89
CA PHE A 287 -7.75 17.14 60.20
C PHE A 287 -7.80 17.81 61.58
N THR A 288 -7.55 19.12 61.55
CA THR A 288 -8.08 20.16 62.44
C THR A 288 -8.12 21.42 61.61
#